data_AF-A0ABD0RTU1-F1
#
_entry.id   AF-A0ABD0RTU1-F1
#
_cell.length_a   1.000
_cell.length_b   1.000
_cell.length_c   1.000
_cell.angle_alpha   90.00
_cell.angle_beta   90.00
_cell.angle_gamma   90.00
#
_symmetry.space_group_name_H-M   'P 1'
#
loop_
_entity.id
_entity.type
_entity.pdbx_description
1 polymer ?
#
loop_
_entity_poly.entity_id
_entity_poly.type
_entity_poly.pdbx_seq_one_letter_code
_entity_poly.pdbx_strand_id
1 'polypeptide(L)'
;SHQFTLDLNTMNKLLRLSENNRVITGTNTDQSYPDHPDRFQYYWQVLCRESVCGRCYWELQWSGDDYGVLISVSYKSISRKGGVECVFGSNDQSWSLFCSPYSYSFMHNNKQTDLPVKSIISRIGVFVDHSAGTLSFYSVSDTMSLIHTVQTTFTQPLYPGFGVYIGSSVKLC
;
A
#
# COMPACT_ATOMS: atom_id res chain seq x y z
N SER A 1 -17.73 -6.42 -2.48
CA SER A 1 -16.44 -5.91 -1.99
C SER A 1 -15.53 -7.10 -1.73
N HIS A 2 -14.25 -7.03 -2.12
CA HIS A 2 -13.26 -8.04 -1.74
C HIS A 2 -12.72 -7.67 -0.35
N GLN A 3 -12.78 -8.61 0.59
CA GLN A 3 -12.24 -8.41 1.94
C GLN A 3 -10.80 -8.90 1.96
N PHE A 4 -9.86 -7.99 2.22
CA PHE A 4 -8.44 -8.33 2.38
C PHE A 4 -8.07 -8.37 3.87
N THR A 5 -7.24 -9.32 4.24
CA THR A 5 -6.72 -9.48 5.60
C THR A 5 -5.20 -9.35 5.59
N LEU A 6 -4.64 -8.76 6.65
CA LEU A 6 -3.21 -8.52 6.75
C LEU A 6 -2.44 -9.81 7.02
N ASP A 7 -1.32 -9.98 6.31
CA ASP A 7 -0.39 -11.06 6.57
C ASP A 7 0.61 -10.66 7.65
N LEU A 8 0.31 -11.05 8.89
CA LEU A 8 1.16 -10.79 10.06
C LEU A 8 2.57 -11.40 9.95
N ASN A 9 2.79 -12.37 9.05
CA ASN A 9 4.12 -12.91 8.79
C ASN A 9 4.98 -11.94 7.97
N THR A 10 4.36 -11.04 7.22
CA THR A 10 5.05 -10.01 6.43
C THR A 10 5.22 -8.69 7.19
N MET A 11 4.35 -8.44 8.17
CA MET A 11 4.26 -7.16 8.88
C MET A 11 5.57 -6.75 9.56
N ASN A 12 6.09 -5.57 9.24
CA ASN A 12 7.24 -5.02 9.93
C ASN A 12 6.98 -4.81 11.44
N LYS A 13 8.02 -4.96 12.27
CA LYS A 13 7.91 -4.83 13.73
C LYS A 13 7.54 -3.42 14.20
N LEU A 14 7.75 -2.40 13.40
CA LEU A 14 7.36 -1.02 13.75
C LEU A 14 5.92 -0.67 13.34
N LEU A 15 5.14 -1.66 12.87
CA LEU A 15 3.72 -1.49 12.60
C LEU A 15 2.89 -2.04 13.76
N ARG A 16 1.96 -1.25 14.28
CA ARG A 16 1.01 -1.68 15.31
C ARG A 16 -0.38 -1.85 14.72
N LEU A 17 -1.08 -2.88 15.17
CA LEU A 17 -2.49 -3.12 14.84
C LEU A 17 -3.43 -2.66 15.95
N SER A 18 -4.59 -2.15 15.56
CA SER A 18 -5.71 -1.84 16.44
C SER A 18 -7.05 -2.09 15.74
N GLU A 19 -8.17 -1.86 16.44
CA GLU A 19 -9.53 -2.01 15.93
C GLU A 19 -9.79 -3.37 15.25
N ASN A 20 -9.49 -4.47 15.95
CA ASN A 20 -9.62 -5.84 15.42
C ASN A 20 -8.81 -6.03 14.12
N ASN A 21 -7.57 -5.54 14.10
CA ASN A 21 -6.62 -5.61 12.98
C ASN A 21 -7.06 -4.87 11.72
N ARG A 22 -7.97 -3.91 11.83
CA ARG A 22 -8.42 -3.08 10.69
C ARG A 22 -7.59 -1.81 10.53
N VAL A 23 -6.96 -1.34 11.60
CA VAL A 23 -6.12 -0.14 11.59
C VAL A 23 -4.66 -0.53 11.79
N ILE A 24 -3.81 0.00 10.91
CA ILE A 24 -2.37 -0.14 10.90
C ILE A 24 -1.79 1.23 11.24
N THR A 25 -0.89 1.31 12.21
CA THR A 25 -0.22 2.56 12.59
C THR A 25 1.29 2.38 12.55
N GLY A 26 2.00 3.33 11.95
CA GLY A 26 3.46 3.39 12.02
C GLY A 26 3.92 3.94 13.36
N THR A 27 4.77 3.20 14.07
CA THR A 27 5.34 3.58 15.37
C THR A 27 6.86 3.64 15.32
N ASN A 28 7.51 4.10 16.39
CA ASN A 28 8.96 4.03 16.59
C ASN A 28 9.38 2.91 17.55
N THR A 29 8.45 2.02 17.91
CA THR A 29 8.68 0.94 18.88
C THR A 29 8.38 -0.41 18.26
N ASP A 30 9.27 -1.37 18.51
CA ASP A 30 9.09 -2.73 18.04
C ASP A 30 7.90 -3.40 18.73
N GLN A 31 7.04 -3.99 17.91
CA GLN A 31 5.97 -4.87 18.33
C GLN A 31 6.49 -6.32 18.40
N SER A 32 5.90 -7.11 19.30
CA SER A 32 6.28 -8.49 19.58
C SER A 32 5.79 -9.50 18.53
N TYR A 33 6.13 -9.28 17.25
CA TYR A 33 5.86 -10.28 16.21
C TYR A 33 7.00 -11.32 16.13
N PRO A 34 6.68 -12.61 15.97
CA PRO A 34 7.69 -13.66 15.86
C PRO A 34 8.54 -13.48 14.59
N ASP A 35 9.78 -13.92 14.60
CA ASP A 35 10.60 -13.85 13.39
C ASP A 35 10.03 -14.75 12.29
N HIS A 36 10.08 -14.27 11.04
CA HIS A 36 9.58 -14.98 9.87
C HIS A 36 10.38 -14.57 8.63
N PRO A 37 10.70 -15.49 7.69
CA PRO A 37 11.46 -15.15 6.48
C PRO A 37 10.77 -14.09 5.61
N ASP A 38 9.44 -14.09 5.57
CA ASP A 38 8.64 -13.13 4.78
C ASP A 38 8.50 -11.75 5.43
N ARG A 39 9.02 -11.55 6.64
CA ARG A 39 8.84 -10.30 7.40
C ARG A 39 9.68 -9.18 6.81
N PHE A 40 9.05 -8.05 6.48
CA PHE A 40 9.77 -6.84 6.15
C PHE A 40 10.60 -6.38 7.35
N GLN A 41 11.92 -6.23 7.17
CA GLN A 41 12.83 -5.96 8.28
C GLN A 41 13.04 -4.46 8.57
N TYR A 42 13.23 -3.64 7.55
CA TYR A 42 13.72 -2.26 7.73
C TYR A 42 12.65 -1.19 7.57
N TYR A 43 11.63 -1.43 6.77
CA TYR A 43 10.61 -0.44 6.44
C TYR A 43 9.24 -0.89 6.92
N TRP A 44 8.44 0.07 7.38
CA TRP A 44 7.08 -0.06 7.92
C TRP A 44 6.06 -0.61 6.91
N GLN A 45 6.24 -1.86 6.47
CA GLN A 45 5.49 -2.45 5.37
C GLN A 45 4.77 -3.73 5.79
N VAL A 46 3.65 -4.00 5.12
CA VAL A 46 2.88 -5.23 5.26
C VAL A 46 2.16 -5.54 3.95
N LEU A 47 1.99 -6.82 3.64
CA LEU A 47 1.10 -7.30 2.57
C LEU A 47 -0.19 -7.88 3.14
N CYS A 48 -1.24 -7.88 2.34
CA CYS A 48 -2.41 -8.72 2.57
C CYS A 48 -2.12 -10.19 2.20
N ARG A 49 -2.91 -11.10 2.75
CA ARG A 49 -2.80 -12.55 2.51
C ARG A 49 -3.39 -12.94 1.17
N GLU A 50 -4.51 -12.35 0.81
CA GLU A 50 -5.26 -12.67 -0.40
C GLU A 50 -4.67 -11.90 -1.58
N SER A 51 -4.53 -12.58 -2.71
CA SER A 51 -4.20 -11.93 -3.98
C SER A 51 -5.44 -11.30 -4.60
N VAL A 52 -5.23 -10.29 -5.43
CA VAL A 52 -6.20 -9.75 -6.36
C VAL A 52 -6.54 -10.81 -7.41
N CYS A 53 -7.83 -11.06 -7.64
CA CYS A 53 -8.33 -12.03 -8.62
C CYS A 53 -9.24 -11.36 -9.65
N GLY A 54 -8.86 -11.38 -10.93
CA GLY A 54 -9.65 -10.79 -12.01
C GLY A 54 -9.79 -9.28 -11.87
N ARG A 55 -11.03 -8.80 -11.67
CA ARG A 55 -11.35 -7.39 -11.41
C ARG A 55 -11.69 -7.21 -9.93
N CYS A 56 -10.85 -6.48 -9.20
CA CYS A 56 -11.08 -6.18 -7.79
C CYS A 56 -11.12 -4.68 -7.53
N TYR A 57 -11.95 -4.31 -6.57
CA TYR A 57 -12.01 -2.97 -6.00
C TYR A 57 -12.06 -3.08 -4.48
N TRP A 58 -11.29 -2.23 -3.81
CA TRP A 58 -11.35 -2.05 -2.37
C TRP A 58 -11.07 -0.60 -1.99
N GLU A 59 -11.50 -0.22 -0.80
CA GLU A 59 -11.29 1.11 -0.23
C GLU A 59 -10.52 1.02 1.08
N LEU A 60 -9.81 2.09 1.37
CA LEU A 60 -9.17 2.30 2.66
C LEU A 60 -9.17 3.80 2.97
N GLN A 61 -8.99 4.11 4.25
CA GLN A 61 -8.77 5.46 4.71
C GLN A 61 -7.36 5.59 5.28
N TRP A 62 -6.66 6.67 4.95
CA TRP A 62 -5.35 6.96 5.53
C TRP A 62 -5.36 8.27 6.32
N SER A 63 -4.44 8.38 7.27
CA SER A 63 -4.16 9.62 8.01
C SER A 63 -2.66 9.78 8.22
N GLY A 64 -2.21 11.02 8.41
CA GLY A 64 -0.83 11.37 8.73
C GLY A 64 -0.71 12.89 8.78
N ASP A 65 0.17 13.43 9.62
CA ASP A 65 0.33 14.88 9.80
C ASP A 65 1.62 15.40 9.14
N ASP A 66 2.75 14.72 9.39
CA ASP A 66 4.07 15.08 8.84
C ASP A 66 4.54 14.11 7.72
N TYR A 67 4.06 12.87 7.77
CA TYR A 67 4.41 11.80 6.83
C TYR A 67 3.16 11.27 6.13
N GLY A 68 3.35 10.19 5.38
CA GLY A 68 2.32 9.62 4.54
C GLY A 68 2.17 8.11 4.65
N VAL A 69 1.53 7.56 3.63
CA VAL A 69 1.38 6.13 3.45
C VAL A 69 1.69 5.75 2.00
N LEU A 70 2.15 4.53 1.79
CA LEU A 70 2.27 3.87 0.49
C LEU A 70 1.10 2.92 0.37
N ILE A 71 0.23 3.14 -0.62
CA ILE A 71 -0.88 2.27 -0.97
C ILE A 71 -0.47 1.51 -2.22
N SER A 72 -0.25 0.21 -2.09
CA SER A 72 0.50 -0.55 -3.09
C SER A 72 -0.23 -1.81 -3.53
N VAL A 73 0.11 -2.25 -4.74
CA VAL A 73 0.00 -3.65 -5.13
C VAL A 73 1.39 -4.17 -5.47
N SER A 74 1.68 -5.40 -5.07
CA SER A 74 3.01 -6.00 -5.23
C SER A 74 2.91 -7.47 -5.56
N TYR A 75 3.88 -7.99 -6.31
CA TYR A 75 4.15 -9.42 -6.31
C TYR A 75 4.64 -9.89 -4.95
N LYS A 76 4.38 -11.16 -4.63
CA LYS A 76 4.84 -11.75 -3.36
C LYS A 76 6.37 -11.93 -3.30
N SER A 77 7.03 -11.94 -4.46
CA SER A 77 8.48 -12.09 -4.60
C SER A 77 9.29 -10.86 -4.18
N ILE A 78 8.63 -9.73 -3.85
CA ILE A 78 9.31 -8.50 -3.41
C ILE A 78 10.28 -8.81 -2.28
N SER A 79 11.46 -8.21 -2.34
CA SER A 79 12.48 -8.39 -1.30
C SER A 79 11.94 -7.94 0.05
N ARG A 80 12.28 -8.67 1.12
CA ARG A 80 11.90 -8.38 2.51
C ARG A 80 13.02 -7.72 3.31
N LYS A 81 14.22 -7.75 2.75
CA LYS A 81 15.48 -7.32 3.36
C LYS A 81 16.30 -6.55 2.33
N GLY A 82 17.31 -5.84 2.80
CA GLY A 82 18.19 -5.05 1.97
C GLY A 82 17.91 -3.55 2.09
N GLY A 83 18.19 -2.81 1.03
CA GLY A 83 18.07 -1.36 0.99
C GLY A 83 16.74 -0.92 0.38
N VAL A 84 16.82 0.08 -0.49
CA VAL A 84 15.67 0.75 -1.10
C VAL A 84 14.82 -0.21 -1.95
N GLU A 85 15.39 -1.30 -2.47
CA GLU A 85 14.71 -2.27 -3.33
C GLU A 85 13.56 -3.02 -2.62
N CYS A 86 13.55 -3.08 -1.29
CA CYS A 86 12.45 -3.70 -0.54
C CYS A 86 11.28 -2.75 -0.27
N VAL A 87 11.40 -1.46 -0.60
CA VAL A 87 10.34 -0.46 -0.44
C VAL A 87 9.35 -0.55 -1.61
N PHE A 88 8.05 -0.51 -1.31
CA PHE A 88 7.01 -0.46 -2.34
C PHE A 88 7.19 0.74 -3.27
N GLY A 89 7.15 0.47 -4.58
CA GLY A 89 7.39 1.46 -5.64
C GLY A 89 8.86 1.69 -5.98
N SER A 90 9.81 1.23 -5.16
CA SER A 90 11.26 1.34 -5.41
C SER A 90 11.87 0.11 -6.10
N ASN A 91 11.03 -0.76 -6.66
CA ASN A 91 11.41 -1.94 -7.43
C ASN A 91 10.44 -2.14 -8.60
N ASP A 92 10.74 -3.09 -9.47
CA ASP A 92 9.94 -3.46 -10.64
C ASP A 92 8.77 -4.42 -10.32
N GLN A 93 8.61 -4.81 -9.05
CA GLN A 93 7.62 -5.79 -8.59
C GLN A 93 6.43 -5.16 -7.86
N SER A 94 6.44 -3.85 -7.69
CA SER A 94 5.42 -3.11 -6.95
C SER A 94 5.09 -1.78 -7.60
N TRP A 95 3.83 -1.40 -7.47
CA TRP A 95 3.27 -0.13 -7.93
C TRP A 95 2.58 0.52 -6.73
N SER A 96 2.94 1.76 -6.43
CA SER A 96 2.50 2.41 -5.21
C SER A 96 2.02 3.83 -5.46
N LEU A 97 0.90 4.17 -4.83
CA LEU A 97 0.50 5.56 -4.61
C LEU A 97 1.03 5.98 -3.24
N PHE A 98 1.94 6.95 -3.21
CA PHE A 98 2.30 7.65 -2.00
C PHE A 98 1.28 8.75 -1.73
N CYS A 99 0.69 8.74 -0.53
CA CYS A 99 -0.25 9.75 -0.06
C CYS A 99 0.31 10.47 1.16
N SER A 100 0.36 11.80 1.11
CA SER A 100 0.74 12.66 2.24
C SER A 100 -0.22 13.85 2.35
N PRO A 101 -0.18 14.60 3.46
CA PRO A 101 -0.98 15.83 3.62
C PRO A 101 -0.68 16.91 2.60
N TYR A 102 0.49 16.83 1.96
CA TYR A 102 1.01 17.86 1.07
C TYR A 102 0.81 17.52 -0.41
N SER A 103 0.93 16.24 -0.79
CA SER A 103 0.88 15.82 -2.18
C SER A 103 0.70 14.31 -2.33
N TYR A 104 0.27 13.89 -3.53
CA TYR A 104 0.28 12.50 -3.97
C TYR A 104 1.34 12.28 -5.04
N SER A 105 2.00 11.13 -4.99
CA SER A 105 2.98 10.74 -6.01
C SER A 105 2.80 9.27 -6.37
N PHE A 106 2.97 8.94 -7.64
CA PHE A 106 3.02 7.55 -8.10
C PHE A 106 4.47 7.07 -8.10
N MET A 107 4.69 5.85 -7.62
CA MET A 107 6.01 5.24 -7.48
C MET A 107 6.05 3.87 -8.12
N HIS A 108 7.01 3.65 -9.01
CA HIS A 108 7.32 2.35 -9.60
C HIS A 108 8.77 2.33 -10.11
N ASN A 109 9.46 1.21 -9.90
CA ASN A 109 10.84 1.00 -10.36
C ASN A 109 11.80 2.15 -9.97
N ASN A 110 11.70 2.59 -8.72
CA ASN A 110 12.49 3.66 -8.14
C ASN A 110 12.32 5.03 -8.85
N LYS A 111 11.22 5.19 -9.59
CA LYS A 111 10.81 6.47 -10.17
C LYS A 111 9.58 6.96 -9.43
N GLN A 112 9.66 8.19 -8.95
CA GLN A 112 8.55 8.93 -8.38
C GLN A 112 8.03 9.93 -9.41
N THR A 113 6.71 10.02 -9.54
CA THR A 113 6.02 11.01 -10.38
C THR A 113 4.99 11.73 -9.54
N ASP A 114 5.19 13.02 -9.31
CA ASP A 114 4.25 13.82 -8.54
C ASP A 114 2.96 14.02 -9.35
N LEU A 115 1.82 13.85 -8.68
CA LEU A 115 0.51 13.87 -9.30
C LEU A 115 -0.16 15.23 -9.05
N PRO A 116 -0.78 15.85 -10.08
CA PRO A 116 -1.39 17.18 -9.97
C PRO A 116 -2.76 17.13 -9.29
N VAL A 117 -2.81 16.59 -8.06
CA VAL A 117 -4.02 16.45 -7.26
C VAL A 117 -4.30 17.76 -6.52
N LYS A 118 -5.49 18.34 -6.73
CA LYS A 118 -5.86 19.65 -6.16
C LYS A 118 -6.35 19.59 -4.72
N SER A 119 -6.88 18.46 -4.29
CA SER A 119 -7.45 18.27 -2.96
C SER A 119 -7.07 16.91 -2.43
N ILE A 120 -6.55 16.89 -1.20
CA ILE A 120 -6.12 15.68 -0.52
C ILE A 120 -7.33 15.05 0.16
N ILE A 121 -7.71 13.86 -0.30
CA ILE A 121 -8.84 13.08 0.21
C ILE A 121 -8.32 11.78 0.81
N SER A 122 -8.53 11.60 2.11
CA SER A 122 -8.01 10.46 2.89
C SER A 122 -8.55 9.10 2.47
N ARG A 123 -9.75 9.03 1.90
CA ARG A 123 -10.31 7.75 1.44
C ARG A 123 -9.88 7.49 0.01
N ILE A 124 -9.21 6.37 -0.18
CA ILE A 124 -8.65 5.94 -1.46
C ILE A 124 -9.32 4.64 -1.89
N GLY A 125 -9.85 4.65 -3.12
CA GLY A 125 -10.29 3.47 -3.83
C GLY A 125 -9.17 2.95 -4.72
N VAL A 126 -8.96 1.64 -4.70
CA VAL A 126 -7.99 0.97 -5.58
C VAL A 126 -8.74 -0.02 -6.44
N PHE A 127 -8.57 0.10 -7.76
CA PHE A 127 -9.13 -0.80 -8.74
C PHE A 127 -8.00 -1.51 -9.48
N VAL A 128 -8.15 -2.82 -9.66
CA VAL A 128 -7.26 -3.62 -10.48
C VAL A 128 -8.08 -4.46 -11.44
N ASP A 129 -7.72 -4.42 -12.72
CA ASP A 129 -8.08 -5.44 -13.71
C ASP A 129 -6.80 -6.17 -14.08
N HIS A 130 -6.60 -7.36 -13.48
CA HIS A 130 -5.38 -8.14 -13.67
C HIS A 130 -5.23 -8.57 -15.13
N SER A 131 -6.33 -8.98 -15.75
CA SER A 131 -6.35 -9.49 -17.14
C SER A 131 -6.12 -8.41 -18.17
N ALA A 132 -6.68 -7.22 -17.96
CA ALA A 132 -6.46 -6.07 -18.84
C ALA A 132 -5.12 -5.38 -18.54
N GLY A 133 -4.52 -5.62 -17.37
CA GLY A 133 -3.28 -4.98 -16.98
C GLY A 133 -3.47 -3.56 -16.47
N THR A 134 -4.61 -3.28 -15.83
CA THR A 134 -4.97 -1.93 -15.37
C THR A 134 -4.90 -1.85 -13.85
N LEU A 135 -4.24 -0.82 -13.32
CA LEU A 135 -4.30 -0.42 -11.91
C LEU A 135 -4.68 1.06 -11.86
N SER A 136 -5.74 1.36 -11.12
CA SER A 136 -6.26 2.72 -10.97
C SER A 136 -6.46 3.07 -9.49
N PHE A 137 -6.11 4.29 -9.14
CA PHE A 137 -6.32 4.86 -7.82
C PHE A 137 -7.32 6.01 -7.91
N TYR A 138 -8.21 6.10 -6.92
CA TYR A 138 -9.27 7.09 -6.87
C TYR A 138 -9.31 7.75 -5.51
N SER A 139 -9.61 9.05 -5.48
CA SER A 139 -10.09 9.72 -4.27
C SER A 139 -11.59 9.50 -4.15
N VAL A 140 -12.05 9.11 -2.96
CA VAL A 140 -13.47 8.79 -2.71
C VAL A 140 -14.01 9.74 -1.65
N SER A 141 -14.92 10.63 -2.05
CA SER A 141 -15.73 11.45 -1.15
C SER A 141 -17.22 11.16 -1.43
N ASP A 142 -18.04 12.18 -1.68
CA ASP A 142 -19.39 12.01 -2.23
C ASP A 142 -19.34 11.52 -3.69
N THR A 143 -18.23 11.78 -4.38
CA THR A 143 -17.96 11.30 -5.73
C THR A 143 -16.59 10.62 -5.79
N MET A 144 -16.40 9.78 -6.81
CA MET A 144 -15.13 9.11 -7.08
C MET A 144 -14.38 9.86 -8.18
N SER A 145 -13.18 10.35 -7.88
CA SER A 145 -12.32 11.06 -8.85
C SER A 145 -11.04 10.28 -9.08
N LEU A 146 -10.65 10.11 -10.34
CA LEU A 146 -9.42 9.40 -10.71
C LEU A 146 -8.18 10.19 -10.28
N ILE A 147 -7.28 9.55 -9.55
CA ILE A 147 -5.97 10.09 -9.17
C ILE A 147 -4.93 9.71 -10.22
N HIS A 148 -4.81 8.41 -10.50
CA HIS A 148 -3.80 7.89 -11.41
C HIS A 148 -4.22 6.52 -11.95
N THR A 149 -3.83 6.23 -13.19
CA THR A 149 -3.95 4.91 -13.80
C THR A 149 -2.64 4.53 -14.44
N VAL A 150 -2.22 3.28 -14.23
CA VAL A 150 -1.16 2.64 -14.97
C VAL A 150 -1.73 1.48 -15.78
N GLN A 151 -1.24 1.36 -17.02
CA GLN A 151 -1.45 0.19 -17.86
C GLN A 151 -0.12 -0.56 -17.96
N THR A 152 -0.11 -1.84 -17.60
CA THR A 152 1.09 -2.69 -17.62
C THR A 152 0.71 -4.16 -17.77
N THR A 153 1.67 -5.05 -18.01
CA THR A 153 1.41 -6.49 -18.01
C THR A 153 1.80 -7.08 -16.67
N PHE A 154 0.80 -7.52 -15.89
CA PHE A 154 1.05 -8.24 -14.66
C PHE A 154 1.41 -9.71 -14.96
N THR A 155 2.55 -10.16 -14.45
CA THR A 155 3.11 -11.49 -14.73
C THR A 155 2.93 -12.46 -13.56
N GLN A 156 2.50 -11.96 -12.40
CA GLN A 156 2.26 -12.75 -11.20
C GLN A 156 1.00 -12.26 -10.46
N PRO A 157 0.46 -13.03 -9.51
CA PRO A 157 -0.59 -12.55 -8.61
C PRO A 157 -0.14 -11.29 -7.84
N LEU A 158 -1.05 -10.32 -7.76
CA LEU A 158 -0.82 -9.08 -7.03
C LEU A 158 -1.41 -9.17 -5.63
N TYR A 159 -0.70 -8.66 -4.64
CA TYR A 159 -1.12 -8.58 -3.25
C TYR A 159 -1.21 -7.11 -2.86
N PRO A 160 -2.33 -6.65 -2.29
CA PRO A 160 -2.38 -5.32 -1.69
C PRO A 160 -1.31 -5.20 -0.60
N GLY A 161 -0.68 -4.04 -0.52
CA GLY A 161 0.38 -3.75 0.42
C GLY A 161 0.30 -2.33 0.94
N PHE A 162 0.76 -2.13 2.16
CA PHE A 162 0.74 -0.83 2.82
C PHE A 162 2.10 -0.54 3.43
N GLY A 163 2.68 0.61 3.06
CA GLY A 163 3.75 1.25 3.81
C GLY A 163 3.16 2.33 4.70
N VAL A 164 3.38 2.30 6.01
CA VAL A 164 2.77 3.26 6.95
C VAL A 164 3.85 3.92 7.77
N TYR A 165 4.24 5.14 7.39
CA TYR A 165 5.30 5.87 8.09
C TYR A 165 4.88 6.24 9.52
N ILE A 166 5.86 6.58 10.34
CA ILE A 166 5.65 6.97 11.73
C ILE A 166 4.58 8.07 11.86
N GLY A 167 3.67 7.91 12.82
CA GLY A 167 2.57 8.87 13.05
C GLY A 167 1.45 8.81 12.01
N SER A 168 1.58 7.99 10.97
CA SER A 168 0.55 7.78 9.95
C SER A 168 -0.26 6.51 10.23
N SER A 169 -1.43 6.39 9.63
CA SER A 169 -2.27 5.20 9.73
C SER A 169 -2.99 4.84 8.45
N VAL A 170 -3.32 3.56 8.31
CA VAL A 170 -4.22 3.02 7.27
C VAL A 170 -5.32 2.22 7.96
N LYS A 171 -6.56 2.48 7.58
CA LYS A 171 -7.74 1.73 7.98
C LYS A 171 -8.38 1.05 6.78
N LEU A 172 -8.44 -0.27 6.79
CA LEU A 172 -9.17 -1.03 5.77
C LEU A 172 -10.69 -0.86 5.98
N CYS A 173 -11.40 -0.55 4.90
CA CYS A 173 -12.85 -0.33 4.90
C CYS A 173 -13.64 -1.63 4.70
#